data_AF-A0A2N7HXX1-F1
#
_entry.id   AF-A0A2N7HXX1-F1
#
_cell.length_a   1.000
_cell.length_b   1.000
_cell.length_c   1.000
_cell.angle_alpha   90.00
_cell.angle_beta   90.00
_cell.angle_gamma   90.00
#
_symmetry.space_group_name_H-M   'P 1'
#
loop_
_entity.id
_entity.type
_entity.pdbx_description
1 polymer ?
#
loop_
_entity_poly.entity_id
_entity_poly.type
_entity_poly.pdbx_seq_one_letter_code
_entity_poly.pdbx_strand_id
1 'polypeptide(L)'
;MSMEKLLMHVALVDQVTKPLQGITKEMQSSMEVGKQGMQNMATGGAGLVAAGFAIQNALMPAIEMDRKLGEVKSLGVAEDALKQLQATALDFSAKYGKSATEFVGASYDIQSAIAGLNGEELSQFTKASGVLAAATKADTATITNYMGTMYGIFKNQAIGMGKSEWVDQVAGMTASAVQRFKTTGSEMSSAFTSVGANATSAGIAMSEQMAILGTLQATMSGSEAGTKYKAFLAGVANAQDKLNVSFTDSQGQMLPMLDILDKLKGQYGDTLSVVEAADLKKAFGSEEAVSMIKLLMADTDGLAVSIEQLGKVEGMSKAEEMASAMTDQWKRLESVWFAVRAAVFGAVLPSINTVVGSMADGMMVLVGWTDEFPWLAEILGYVSIAGLSLGG
;
A
#
# COMPACT_ATOMS: atom_id res chain seq x y z
N MET A 1 -49.08 -13.39 -10.51
CA MET A 1 -48.34 -12.28 -9.87
C MET A 1 -48.13 -12.41 -8.34
N SER A 2 -48.42 -13.55 -7.69
CA SER A 2 -48.08 -13.75 -6.25
C SER A 2 -46.93 -14.74 -6.00
N MET A 3 -46.63 -15.66 -6.91
CA MET A 3 -45.61 -16.69 -6.70
C MET A 3 -44.18 -16.21 -7.04
N GLU A 4 -44.03 -15.36 -8.05
CA GLU A 4 -42.72 -14.77 -8.43
C GLU A 4 -42.21 -13.76 -7.40
N LYS A 5 -43.11 -12.98 -6.77
CA LYS A 5 -42.73 -12.06 -5.67
C LYS A 5 -42.31 -12.82 -4.42
N LEU A 6 -42.91 -13.98 -4.13
CA LEU A 6 -42.51 -14.85 -3.01
C LEU A 6 -41.18 -15.55 -3.28
N LEU A 7 -40.94 -16.06 -4.49
CA LEU A 7 -39.66 -16.67 -4.87
C LEU A 7 -38.51 -15.65 -4.90
N MET A 8 -38.78 -14.40 -5.29
CA MET A 8 -37.79 -13.31 -5.24
C MET A 8 -37.50 -12.86 -3.80
N HIS A 9 -38.50 -12.83 -2.93
CA HIS A 9 -38.31 -12.51 -1.49
C HIS A 9 -37.56 -13.62 -0.76
N VAL A 10 -37.86 -14.88 -1.06
CA VAL A 10 -37.13 -16.03 -0.51
C VAL A 10 -35.70 -16.10 -1.06
N ALA A 11 -35.46 -15.82 -2.35
CA ALA A 11 -34.11 -15.80 -2.92
C ALA A 11 -33.23 -14.64 -2.41
N LEU A 12 -33.81 -13.48 -2.13
CA LEU A 12 -33.12 -12.33 -1.53
C LEU A 12 -32.82 -12.55 -0.04
N VAL A 13 -33.78 -13.10 0.71
CA VAL A 13 -33.54 -13.51 2.11
C VAL A 13 -32.48 -14.60 2.14
N ASP A 14 -32.50 -15.58 1.24
CA ASP A 14 -31.55 -16.69 1.22
C ASP A 14 -30.12 -16.24 0.83
N GLN A 15 -29.93 -15.26 -0.05
CA GLN A 15 -28.60 -14.69 -0.35
C GLN A 15 -28.00 -13.85 0.79
N VAL A 16 -28.83 -13.24 1.63
CA VAL A 16 -28.40 -12.47 2.82
C VAL A 16 -28.25 -13.39 4.04
N THR A 17 -29.06 -14.45 4.12
CA THR A 17 -29.14 -15.33 5.30
C THR A 17 -28.20 -16.53 5.18
N LYS A 18 -27.87 -17.03 3.98
CA LYS A 18 -26.87 -18.11 3.81
C LYS A 18 -25.47 -17.77 4.34
N PRO A 19 -24.91 -16.56 4.11
CA PRO A 19 -23.64 -16.17 4.71
C PRO A 19 -23.74 -16.08 6.23
N LEU A 20 -24.84 -15.50 6.75
CA LEU A 20 -25.08 -15.38 8.19
C LEU A 20 -25.29 -16.74 8.86
N GLN A 21 -25.93 -17.69 8.17
CA GLN A 21 -26.07 -19.09 8.57
C GLN A 21 -24.73 -19.82 8.52
N GLY A 22 -23.90 -19.58 7.51
CA GLY A 22 -22.52 -20.09 7.44
C GLY A 22 -21.69 -19.61 8.63
N ILE A 23 -21.79 -18.33 8.98
CA ILE A 23 -21.13 -17.71 10.14
C ILE A 23 -21.67 -18.26 11.46
N THR A 24 -22.98 -18.43 11.61
CA THR A 24 -23.56 -19.05 12.82
C THR A 24 -23.18 -20.51 12.92
N LYS A 25 -23.09 -21.25 11.81
CA LYS A 25 -22.63 -22.65 11.79
C LYS A 25 -21.14 -22.77 12.10
N GLU A 26 -20.29 -21.88 11.57
CA GLU A 26 -18.87 -21.83 11.92
C GLU A 26 -18.65 -21.39 13.36
N MET A 27 -19.43 -20.45 13.88
CA MET A 27 -19.36 -19.98 15.27
C MET A 27 -19.86 -21.04 16.25
N GLN A 28 -20.96 -21.72 15.94
CA GLN A 28 -21.46 -22.87 16.70
C GLN A 28 -20.47 -24.03 16.61
N SER A 29 -19.94 -24.35 15.43
CA SER A 29 -18.88 -25.35 15.23
C SER A 29 -17.62 -24.99 16.03
N SER A 30 -17.18 -23.74 16.03
CA SER A 30 -16.00 -23.29 16.79
C SER A 30 -16.24 -23.33 18.30
N MET A 31 -17.44 -22.95 18.78
CA MET A 31 -17.82 -23.09 20.19
C MET A 31 -17.95 -24.55 20.61
N GLU A 32 -18.49 -25.41 19.76
CA GLU A 32 -18.73 -26.82 20.00
C GLU A 32 -17.42 -27.62 19.95
N VAL A 33 -16.50 -27.25 19.04
CA VAL A 33 -15.13 -27.75 18.98
C VAL A 33 -14.28 -27.23 20.13
N GLY A 34 -14.43 -25.97 20.55
CA GLY A 34 -13.79 -25.46 21.76
C GLY A 34 -14.27 -26.18 23.02
N LYS A 35 -15.58 -26.46 23.12
CA LYS A 35 -16.20 -27.20 24.23
C LYS A 35 -15.82 -28.68 24.22
N GLN A 36 -15.79 -29.32 23.05
CA GLN A 36 -15.32 -30.69 22.87
C GLN A 36 -13.81 -30.80 23.10
N GLY A 37 -12.99 -29.84 22.66
CA GLY A 37 -11.56 -29.80 22.93
C GLY A 37 -11.26 -29.68 24.41
N MET A 38 -12.00 -28.82 25.12
CA MET A 38 -11.89 -28.66 26.58
C MET A 38 -12.42 -29.88 27.36
N GLN A 39 -13.50 -30.51 26.90
CA GLN A 39 -13.99 -31.79 27.45
C GLN A 39 -13.03 -32.96 27.17
N ASN A 40 -12.47 -33.06 25.97
CA ASN A 40 -11.56 -34.13 25.56
C ASN A 40 -10.18 -33.99 26.20
N MET A 41 -9.76 -32.76 26.52
CA MET A 41 -8.58 -32.47 27.35
C MET A 41 -8.79 -32.97 28.79
N ALA A 42 -10.02 -32.95 29.31
CA ALA A 42 -10.35 -33.49 30.63
C ALA A 42 -10.46 -35.03 30.66
N THR A 43 -10.65 -35.71 29.52
CA THR A 43 -10.86 -37.16 29.44
C THR A 43 -9.67 -37.97 28.93
N GLY A 44 -8.52 -37.34 28.65
CA GLY A 44 -7.21 -38.00 28.55
C GLY A 44 -7.10 -39.18 27.59
N GLY A 45 -6.89 -38.91 26.30
CA GLY A 45 -6.45 -39.91 25.31
C GLY A 45 -7.10 -39.74 23.94
N ALA A 46 -6.30 -39.70 22.87
CA ALA A 46 -6.67 -39.59 21.45
C ALA A 46 -7.29 -38.27 20.94
N GLY A 47 -7.89 -37.42 21.80
CA GLY A 47 -8.53 -36.16 21.36
C GLY A 47 -7.61 -34.94 21.14
N LEU A 48 -6.35 -35.00 21.58
CA LEU A 48 -5.45 -33.83 21.66
C LEU A 48 -5.00 -33.30 20.29
N VAL A 49 -4.79 -34.18 19.30
CA VAL A 49 -4.30 -33.77 17.98
C VAL A 49 -5.40 -33.06 17.18
N ALA A 50 -6.61 -33.62 17.13
CA ALA A 50 -7.74 -33.02 16.40
C ALA A 50 -8.24 -31.72 17.07
N ALA A 51 -8.30 -31.67 18.41
CA ALA A 51 -8.62 -30.44 19.13
C ALA A 51 -7.53 -29.37 18.93
N GLY A 52 -6.25 -29.76 18.91
CA GLY A 52 -5.13 -28.88 18.63
C GLY A 52 -5.23 -28.24 17.24
N PHE A 53 -5.49 -29.02 16.19
CA PHE A 53 -5.66 -28.50 14.83
C PHE A 53 -6.86 -27.56 14.69
N ALA A 54 -7.97 -27.85 15.35
CA ALA A 54 -9.15 -26.99 15.25
C ALA A 54 -9.03 -25.70 16.07
N ILE A 55 -8.40 -25.75 17.24
CA ILE A 55 -8.01 -24.56 18.02
C ILE A 55 -7.02 -23.73 17.20
N GLN A 56 -6.00 -24.36 16.61
CA GLN A 56 -5.04 -23.67 15.75
C GLN A 56 -5.75 -22.99 14.58
N ASN A 57 -6.61 -23.68 13.83
CA ASN A 57 -7.37 -23.10 12.72
C ASN A 57 -8.26 -21.92 13.14
N ALA A 58 -8.88 -21.97 14.33
CA ALA A 58 -9.67 -20.85 14.86
C ALA A 58 -8.78 -19.65 15.23
N LEU A 59 -7.57 -19.91 15.73
CA LEU A 59 -6.60 -18.88 16.13
C LEU A 59 -5.73 -18.37 14.97
N MET A 60 -5.67 -19.09 13.83
CA MET A 60 -4.77 -18.78 12.71
C MET A 60 -4.81 -17.30 12.28
N PRO A 61 -5.98 -16.63 12.13
CA PRO A 61 -6.04 -15.21 11.83
C PRO A 61 -5.30 -14.33 12.86
N ALA A 62 -5.43 -14.64 14.14
CA ALA A 62 -4.78 -13.93 15.22
C ALA A 62 -3.28 -14.26 15.29
N ILE A 63 -2.89 -15.52 15.06
CA ILE A 63 -1.49 -15.97 15.00
C ILE A 63 -0.76 -15.29 13.83
N GLU A 64 -1.40 -15.23 12.66
CA GLU A 64 -0.81 -14.60 11.48
C GLU A 64 -0.64 -13.09 11.68
N MET A 65 -1.64 -12.45 12.29
CA MET A 65 -1.56 -11.04 12.66
C MET A 65 -0.44 -10.79 13.68
N ASP A 66 -0.35 -11.59 14.75
CA ASP A 66 0.70 -11.50 15.77
C ASP A 66 2.10 -11.70 15.17
N ARG A 67 2.24 -12.66 14.25
CA ARG A 67 3.48 -12.88 13.49
C ARG A 67 3.89 -11.63 12.69
N LYS A 68 2.96 -11.02 11.97
CA LYS A 68 3.23 -9.79 11.18
C LYS A 68 3.54 -8.59 12.06
N LEU A 69 2.84 -8.43 13.18
CA LEU A 69 3.17 -7.41 14.18
C LEU A 69 4.55 -7.65 14.80
N GLY A 70 4.94 -8.91 14.98
CA GLY A 70 6.28 -9.30 15.42
C GLY A 70 7.38 -8.89 14.44
N GLU A 71 7.14 -9.00 13.12
CA GLU A 71 8.05 -8.48 12.09
C GLU A 71 8.24 -6.95 12.26
N VAL A 72 7.14 -6.19 12.42
CA VAL A 72 7.21 -4.73 12.62
C VAL A 72 7.87 -4.36 13.95
N LYS A 73 7.58 -5.12 15.03
CA LYS A 73 8.19 -4.96 16.35
C LYS A 73 9.72 -5.09 16.28
N SER A 74 10.25 -5.93 15.38
CA SER A 74 11.70 -6.11 15.22
C SER A 74 12.43 -4.82 14.81
N LEU A 75 11.72 -3.84 14.24
CA LEU A 75 12.23 -2.51 13.89
C LEU A 75 12.23 -1.53 15.07
N GLY A 76 11.92 -2.00 16.29
CA GLY A 76 11.90 -1.17 17.51
C GLY A 76 10.61 -0.38 17.72
N VAL A 77 9.52 -0.73 17.02
CA VAL A 77 8.21 -0.08 17.20
C VAL A 77 7.62 -0.46 18.56
N ALA A 78 7.12 0.54 19.29
CA ALA A 78 6.56 0.37 20.62
C ALA A 78 5.24 -0.43 20.63
N GLU A 79 4.91 -1.08 21.73
CA GLU A 79 3.76 -2.00 21.80
C GLU A 79 2.41 -1.29 21.64
N ASP A 80 2.27 -0.08 22.16
CA ASP A 80 1.10 0.79 21.97
C ASP A 80 0.92 1.17 20.50
N ALA A 81 2.01 1.52 19.81
CA ALA A 81 2.03 1.76 18.37
C ALA A 81 1.62 0.51 17.56
N LEU A 82 2.08 -0.68 17.96
CA LEU A 82 1.68 -1.94 17.32
C LEU A 82 0.18 -2.23 17.49
N LYS A 83 -0.40 -1.94 18.67
CA LYS A 83 -1.85 -2.07 18.90
C LYS A 83 -2.64 -1.09 18.04
N GLN A 84 -2.18 0.15 17.91
CA GLN A 84 -2.79 1.14 17.02
C GLN A 84 -2.71 0.70 15.55
N LEU A 85 -1.56 0.21 15.12
CA LEU A 85 -1.35 -0.32 13.77
C LEU A 85 -2.28 -1.50 13.49
N GLN A 86 -2.40 -2.45 14.44
CA GLN A 86 -3.32 -3.58 14.33
C GLN A 86 -4.77 -3.10 14.19
N ALA A 87 -5.22 -2.19 15.06
CA ALA A 87 -6.58 -1.65 14.99
C ALA A 87 -6.85 -0.96 13.64
N THR A 88 -5.89 -0.18 13.15
CA THR A 88 -5.97 0.49 11.86
C THR A 88 -6.02 -0.50 10.70
N ALA A 89 -5.23 -1.57 10.76
CA ALA A 89 -5.22 -2.63 9.75
C ALA A 89 -6.57 -3.36 9.67
N LEU A 90 -7.17 -3.64 10.83
CA LEU A 90 -8.49 -4.28 10.92
C LEU A 90 -9.61 -3.36 10.41
N ASP A 91 -9.58 -2.08 10.75
CA ASP A 91 -10.53 -1.08 10.22
C ASP A 91 -10.40 -0.93 8.70
N PHE A 92 -9.18 -0.79 8.20
CA PHE A 92 -8.89 -0.74 6.76
C PHE A 92 -9.41 -1.98 6.04
N SER A 93 -9.12 -3.17 6.57
CA SER A 93 -9.57 -4.44 6.02
C SER A 93 -11.10 -4.52 5.97
N ALA A 94 -11.77 -4.18 7.08
CA ALA A 94 -13.21 -4.15 7.17
C ALA A 94 -13.87 -3.10 6.25
N LYS A 95 -13.22 -1.96 6.02
CA LYS A 95 -13.76 -0.88 5.18
C LYS A 95 -13.59 -1.16 3.68
N TYR A 96 -12.44 -1.68 3.27
CA TYR A 96 -12.06 -1.80 1.85
C TYR A 96 -11.99 -3.23 1.33
N GLY A 97 -12.25 -4.24 2.17
CA GLY A 97 -12.21 -5.65 1.77
C GLY A 97 -10.83 -6.13 1.35
N LYS A 98 -9.79 -5.66 2.05
CA LYS A 98 -8.36 -5.94 1.80
C LYS A 98 -7.74 -6.68 2.97
N SER A 99 -6.59 -7.31 2.77
CA SER A 99 -5.95 -8.09 3.84
C SER A 99 -5.36 -7.19 4.94
N ALA A 100 -5.73 -7.44 6.19
CA ALA A 100 -5.14 -6.78 7.35
C ALA A 100 -3.69 -7.23 7.61
N THR A 101 -3.33 -8.48 7.27
CA THR A 101 -1.97 -8.99 7.47
C THR A 101 -1.00 -8.44 6.42
N GLU A 102 -1.46 -8.26 5.18
CA GLU A 102 -0.69 -7.54 4.14
C GLU A 102 -0.49 -6.08 4.52
N PHE A 103 -1.50 -5.44 5.12
CA PHE A 103 -1.38 -4.08 5.64
C PHE A 103 -0.27 -3.98 6.69
N VAL A 104 -0.28 -4.84 7.71
CA VAL A 104 0.78 -4.84 8.73
C VAL A 104 2.14 -5.18 8.11
N GLY A 105 2.20 -6.09 7.15
CA GLY A 105 3.42 -6.35 6.38
C GLY A 105 3.95 -5.11 5.66
N ALA A 106 3.10 -4.35 4.99
CA ALA A 106 3.48 -3.11 4.30
C ALA A 106 4.02 -2.03 5.26
N SER A 107 3.57 -2.03 6.52
CA SER A 107 4.09 -1.10 7.51
C SER A 107 5.57 -1.36 7.85
N TYR A 108 6.05 -2.60 7.76
CA TYR A 108 7.47 -2.92 7.93
C TYR A 108 8.32 -2.22 6.86
N ASP A 109 7.90 -2.29 5.60
CA ASP A 109 8.59 -1.65 4.48
C ASP A 109 8.58 -0.13 4.60
N ILE A 110 7.45 0.45 5.04
CA ILE A 110 7.31 1.89 5.31
C ILE A 110 8.26 2.33 6.42
N GLN A 111 8.26 1.63 7.56
CA GLN A 111 9.13 1.94 8.69
C GLN A 111 10.61 1.83 8.33
N SER A 112 10.95 0.87 7.44
CA SER A 112 12.31 0.68 6.95
C SER A 112 12.75 1.78 5.97
N ALA A 113 11.84 2.24 5.11
CA ALA A 113 12.12 3.30 4.13
C ALA A 113 12.12 4.71 4.75
N ILE A 114 11.35 4.90 5.82
CA ILE A 114 11.09 6.22 6.43
C ILE A 114 11.52 6.20 7.90
N ALA A 115 12.76 6.59 8.13
CA ALA A 115 13.31 6.67 9.48
C ALA A 115 12.55 7.69 10.35
N GLY A 116 12.23 7.28 11.58
CA GLY A 116 11.67 8.16 12.61
C GLY A 116 10.17 8.40 12.50
N LEU A 117 9.40 7.48 11.92
CA LEU A 117 7.95 7.47 12.07
C LEU A 117 7.58 7.01 13.49
N ASN A 118 6.68 7.76 14.14
CA ASN A 118 6.01 7.30 15.34
C ASN A 118 4.84 6.35 14.98
N GLY A 119 4.18 5.77 15.99
CA GLY A 119 3.10 4.79 15.76
C GLY A 119 1.90 5.31 14.97
N GLU A 120 1.53 6.58 15.19
CA GLU A 120 0.44 7.23 14.47
C GLU A 120 0.83 7.50 13.02
N GLU A 121 2.02 8.07 12.80
CA GLU A 121 2.55 8.33 11.46
C GLU A 121 2.70 7.01 10.67
N LEU A 122 3.24 5.95 11.29
CA LEU A 122 3.37 4.64 10.65
C LEU A 122 2.00 4.07 10.23
N SER A 123 1.02 4.12 11.13
CA SER A 123 -0.34 3.67 10.85
C SER A 123 -0.97 4.48 9.72
N GLN A 124 -0.78 5.80 9.72
CA GLN A 124 -1.33 6.69 8.68
C GLN A 124 -0.67 6.46 7.33
N PHE A 125 0.66 6.32 7.26
CA PHE A 125 1.36 6.01 6.01
C PHE A 125 0.91 4.68 5.43
N THR A 126 0.73 3.67 6.28
CA THR A 126 0.26 2.35 5.85
C THR A 126 -1.18 2.43 5.35
N LYS A 127 -2.04 3.20 6.03
CA LYS A 127 -3.42 3.48 5.61
C LYS A 127 -3.49 4.19 4.27
N ALA A 128 -2.81 5.32 4.14
CA ALA A 128 -2.77 6.09 2.90
C ALA A 128 -2.23 5.23 1.73
N SER A 129 -1.19 4.41 1.98
CA SER A 129 -0.63 3.50 0.97
C SER A 129 -1.63 2.42 0.54
N GLY A 130 -2.28 1.75 1.49
CA GLY A 130 -3.27 0.71 1.19
C GLY A 130 -4.52 1.26 0.49
N VAL A 131 -5.01 2.43 0.92
CA VAL A 131 -6.14 3.12 0.29
C VAL A 131 -5.77 3.55 -1.12
N LEU A 132 -4.60 4.13 -1.32
CA LEU A 132 -4.15 4.55 -2.64
C LEU A 132 -3.97 3.33 -3.57
N ALA A 133 -3.37 2.24 -3.10
CA ALA A 133 -3.23 1.00 -3.88
C ALA A 133 -4.59 0.49 -4.37
N ALA A 134 -5.58 0.47 -3.48
CA ALA A 134 -6.95 0.12 -3.83
C ALA A 134 -7.57 1.09 -4.85
N ALA A 135 -7.35 2.40 -4.69
CA ALA A 135 -7.86 3.44 -5.57
C ALA A 135 -7.22 3.41 -6.98
N THR A 136 -5.92 3.11 -7.07
CA THR A 136 -5.15 3.29 -8.31
C THR A 136 -4.84 1.99 -9.04
N LYS A 137 -5.49 0.88 -8.64
CA LYS A 137 -5.29 -0.47 -9.20
C LYS A 137 -3.83 -0.96 -9.13
N ALA A 138 -3.08 -0.48 -8.14
CA ALA A 138 -1.73 -0.94 -7.88
C ALA A 138 -1.73 -1.93 -6.70
N ASP A 139 -0.72 -2.78 -6.62
CA ASP A 139 -0.49 -3.59 -5.42
C ASP A 139 0.09 -2.72 -4.29
N THR A 140 -0.11 -3.17 -3.05
CA THR A 140 0.29 -2.43 -1.85
C THR A 140 1.81 -2.21 -1.81
N ALA A 141 2.62 -3.18 -2.23
CA ALA A 141 4.08 -3.06 -2.20
C ALA A 141 4.59 -1.98 -3.17
N THR A 142 4.03 -1.92 -4.38
CA THR A 142 4.33 -0.85 -5.36
C THR A 142 4.01 0.53 -4.79
N ILE A 143 2.86 0.69 -4.14
CA ILE A 143 2.50 1.99 -3.53
C ILE A 143 3.33 2.31 -2.30
N THR A 144 3.70 1.32 -1.49
CA THR A 144 4.63 1.53 -0.37
C THR A 144 5.97 2.06 -0.85
N ASN A 145 6.55 1.45 -1.90
CA ASN A 145 7.79 1.93 -2.52
C ASN A 145 7.64 3.35 -3.11
N TYR A 146 6.49 3.61 -3.73
CA TYR A 146 6.15 4.95 -4.22
C TYR A 146 6.10 5.97 -3.08
N MET A 147 5.43 5.67 -1.97
CA MET A 147 5.34 6.56 -0.81
C MET A 147 6.70 6.81 -0.16
N GLY A 148 7.55 5.78 -0.07
CA GLY A 148 8.94 5.93 0.35
C GLY A 148 9.74 6.86 -0.57
N THR A 149 9.58 6.70 -1.89
CA THR A 149 10.23 7.56 -2.90
C THR A 149 9.75 9.00 -2.81
N MET A 150 8.43 9.21 -2.73
CA MET A 150 7.84 10.54 -2.56
C MET A 150 8.31 11.19 -1.26
N TYR A 151 8.37 10.44 -0.15
CA TYR A 151 8.87 10.99 1.11
C TYR A 151 10.34 11.37 0.99
N GLY A 152 11.17 10.54 0.35
CA GLY A 152 12.57 10.86 0.09
C GLY A 152 12.75 12.15 -0.72
N ILE A 153 11.94 12.33 -1.77
CA ILE A 153 11.98 13.52 -2.63
C ILE A 153 11.46 14.77 -1.91
N PHE A 154 10.39 14.66 -1.14
CA PHE A 154 9.67 15.80 -0.54
C PHE A 154 9.77 15.84 0.99
N LYS A 155 10.85 15.27 1.57
CA LYS A 155 11.04 15.12 3.01
C LYS A 155 10.85 16.41 3.79
N ASN A 156 11.41 17.52 3.30
CA ASN A 156 11.33 18.81 3.97
C ASN A 156 9.88 19.35 4.01
N GLN A 157 9.12 19.12 2.93
CA GLN A 157 7.70 19.46 2.88
C GLN A 157 6.90 18.58 3.86
N ALA A 158 7.19 17.27 3.91
CA ALA A 158 6.55 16.34 4.82
C ALA A 158 6.77 16.71 6.30
N ILE A 159 8.00 17.11 6.67
CA ILE A 159 8.30 17.55 8.03
C ILE A 159 7.64 18.89 8.35
N GLY A 160 7.64 19.85 7.42
CA GLY A 160 7.05 21.18 7.63
C GLY A 160 5.52 21.16 7.74
N MET A 161 4.86 20.28 6.98
CA MET A 161 3.40 20.09 7.00
C MET A 161 2.95 19.18 8.16
N GLY A 162 3.78 18.22 8.55
CA GLY A 162 3.38 17.09 9.37
C GLY A 162 3.21 15.84 8.50
N LYS A 163 3.92 14.77 8.85
CA LYS A 163 4.08 13.62 7.93
C LYS A 163 2.75 12.92 7.63
N SER A 164 1.85 12.83 8.62
CA SER A 164 0.51 12.23 8.46
C SER A 164 -0.38 13.02 7.51
N GLU A 165 -0.37 14.36 7.61
CA GLU A 165 -1.13 15.22 6.69
C GLU A 165 -0.54 15.19 5.28
N TRP A 166 0.79 15.21 5.20
CA TRP A 166 1.50 15.12 3.94
C TRP A 166 1.21 13.81 3.20
N VAL A 167 1.24 12.65 3.85
CA VAL A 167 0.98 11.37 3.17
C VAL A 167 -0.46 11.27 2.68
N ASP A 168 -1.41 11.84 3.41
CA ASP A 168 -2.80 11.93 2.96
C ASP A 168 -2.92 12.81 1.73
N GLN A 169 -2.27 13.97 1.72
CA GLN A 169 -2.25 14.87 0.57
C GLN A 169 -1.65 14.18 -0.66
N VAL A 170 -0.53 13.46 -0.51
CA VAL A 170 0.08 12.69 -1.60
C VAL A 170 -0.90 11.65 -2.13
N ALA A 171 -1.57 10.89 -1.26
CA ALA A 171 -2.55 9.90 -1.68
C ALA A 171 -3.72 10.54 -2.45
N GLY A 172 -4.27 11.66 -1.96
CA GLY A 172 -5.34 12.38 -2.65
C GLY A 172 -4.91 12.92 -4.01
N MET A 173 -3.73 13.54 -4.08
CA MET A 173 -3.19 14.09 -5.32
C MET A 173 -2.91 12.99 -6.35
N THR A 174 -2.29 11.89 -5.95
CA THR A 174 -1.99 10.77 -6.85
C THR A 174 -3.27 10.09 -7.35
N ALA A 175 -4.28 9.89 -6.50
CA ALA A 175 -5.57 9.36 -6.92
C ALA A 175 -6.26 10.29 -7.93
N SER A 176 -6.21 11.60 -7.69
CA SER A 176 -6.74 12.63 -8.59
C SER A 176 -6.02 12.63 -9.95
N ALA A 177 -4.68 12.51 -9.93
CA ALA A 177 -3.87 12.39 -11.14
C ALA A 177 -4.20 11.10 -11.92
N VAL A 178 -4.27 9.96 -11.24
CA VAL A 178 -4.65 8.67 -11.84
C VAL A 178 -6.00 8.73 -12.54
N GLN A 179 -7.00 9.32 -11.88
CA GLN A 179 -8.33 9.49 -12.45
C GLN A 179 -8.29 10.39 -13.69
N ARG A 180 -7.59 11.53 -13.61
CA ARG A 180 -7.57 12.54 -14.67
C ARG A 180 -6.83 12.08 -15.92
N PHE A 181 -5.64 11.52 -15.72
CA PHE A 181 -4.70 11.24 -16.81
C PHE A 181 -4.82 9.83 -17.38
N LYS A 182 -5.81 9.04 -16.91
CA LYS A 182 -6.03 7.64 -17.33
C LYS A 182 -4.78 6.76 -17.10
N THR A 183 -4.03 7.05 -16.04
CA THR A 183 -2.83 6.30 -15.67
C THR A 183 -3.12 5.32 -14.50
N THR A 184 -2.09 4.78 -13.85
CA THR A 184 -2.19 3.91 -12.68
C THR A 184 -1.18 4.32 -11.61
N GLY A 185 -1.32 3.77 -10.40
CA GLY A 185 -0.36 4.01 -9.32
C GLY A 185 1.05 3.52 -9.66
N SER A 186 1.15 2.40 -10.40
CA SER A 186 2.43 1.82 -10.82
C SER A 186 3.16 2.68 -11.85
N GLU A 187 2.42 3.27 -12.80
CA GLU A 187 2.99 4.20 -13.79
C GLU A 187 3.45 5.50 -13.12
N MET A 188 2.64 6.05 -12.21
CA MET A 188 3.05 7.21 -11.41
C MET A 188 4.29 6.93 -10.56
N SER A 189 4.37 5.75 -9.94
CA SER A 189 5.56 5.29 -9.19
C SER A 189 6.80 5.26 -10.07
N SER A 190 6.68 4.68 -11.26
CA SER A 190 7.76 4.58 -12.24
C SER A 190 8.23 5.96 -12.73
N ALA A 191 7.28 6.87 -12.95
CA ALA A 191 7.57 8.25 -13.37
C ALA A 191 8.38 9.02 -12.32
N PHE A 192 7.94 8.98 -11.06
CA PHE A 192 8.64 9.65 -9.95
C PHE A 192 10.00 9.00 -9.64
N THR A 193 10.11 7.69 -9.79
CA THR A 193 11.40 6.99 -9.67
C THR A 193 12.38 7.43 -10.76
N SER A 194 11.89 7.60 -11.99
CA SER A 194 12.71 7.99 -13.15
C SER A 194 13.19 9.44 -13.07
N VAL A 195 12.30 10.39 -12.70
CA VAL A 195 12.69 11.80 -12.54
C VAL A 195 13.55 12.03 -11.29
N GLY A 196 13.28 11.29 -10.21
CA GLY A 196 13.96 11.41 -8.92
C GLY A 196 13.79 12.80 -8.28
N ALA A 197 14.78 13.23 -7.51
CA ALA A 197 14.73 14.51 -6.80
C ALA A 197 15.06 15.73 -7.69
N ASN A 198 15.33 15.55 -8.99
CA ASN A 198 15.83 16.61 -9.87
C ASN A 198 14.86 17.79 -9.98
N ALA A 199 13.56 17.51 -10.16
CA ALA A 199 12.53 18.54 -10.29
C ALA A 199 12.36 19.33 -8.98
N THR A 200 12.30 18.62 -7.85
CA THR A 200 12.19 19.25 -6.52
C THR A 200 13.42 20.06 -6.17
N SER A 201 14.62 19.59 -6.55
CA SER A 201 15.88 20.33 -6.36
C SER A 201 15.95 21.59 -7.21
N ALA A 202 15.19 21.63 -8.31
CA ALA A 202 15.04 22.81 -9.16
C ALA A 202 13.91 23.75 -8.69
N GLY A 203 13.28 23.49 -7.54
CA GLY A 203 12.24 24.34 -6.96
C GLY A 203 10.81 24.05 -7.42
N ILE A 204 10.60 22.99 -8.21
CA ILE A 204 9.30 22.72 -8.83
C ILE A 204 8.38 22.04 -7.83
N ALA A 205 7.16 22.58 -7.68
CA ALA A 205 6.17 22.07 -6.73
C ALA A 205 5.68 20.66 -7.08
N MET A 206 5.27 19.89 -6.06
CA MET A 206 4.79 18.51 -6.26
C MET A 206 3.58 18.43 -7.21
N SER A 207 2.61 19.34 -7.07
CA SER A 207 1.41 19.40 -7.92
C SER A 207 1.77 19.62 -9.39
N GLU A 208 2.77 20.47 -9.65
CA GLU A 208 3.27 20.74 -10.99
C GLU A 208 4.00 19.53 -11.57
N GLN A 209 4.86 18.86 -10.78
CA GLN A 209 5.49 17.62 -11.20
C GLN A 209 4.46 16.52 -11.54
N MET A 210 3.43 16.36 -10.70
CA MET A 210 2.35 15.40 -10.96
C MET A 210 1.56 15.75 -12.22
N ALA A 211 1.26 17.03 -12.45
CA ALA A 211 0.54 17.48 -13.64
C ALA A 211 1.35 17.22 -14.91
N ILE A 212 2.64 17.54 -14.90
CA ILE A 212 3.55 17.30 -16.03
C ILE A 212 3.64 15.80 -16.34
N LEU A 213 3.97 14.98 -15.32
CA LEU A 213 4.13 13.54 -15.49
C LEU A 213 2.82 12.87 -15.90
N GLY A 214 1.70 13.31 -15.34
CA GLY A 214 0.37 12.82 -15.67
C GLY A 214 -0.02 13.16 -17.11
N THR A 215 0.16 14.41 -17.55
CA THR A 215 -0.13 14.83 -18.92
C THR A 215 0.69 14.02 -19.93
N LEU A 216 1.98 13.79 -19.68
CA LEU A 216 2.82 12.95 -20.54
C LEU A 216 2.30 11.51 -20.60
N GLN A 217 1.93 10.93 -19.46
CA GLN A 217 1.42 9.56 -19.35
C GLN A 217 0.10 9.30 -20.10
N ALA A 218 -0.60 10.34 -20.56
CA ALA A 218 -1.76 10.16 -21.44
C ALA A 218 -1.39 9.47 -22.77
N THR A 219 -0.12 9.49 -23.17
CA THR A 219 0.37 8.94 -24.45
C THR A 219 1.58 8.01 -24.33
N MET A 220 2.16 7.86 -23.14
CA MET A 220 3.38 7.08 -22.92
C MET A 220 3.41 6.44 -21.52
N SER A 221 4.39 5.57 -21.28
CA SER A 221 4.61 4.98 -19.94
C SER A 221 5.18 6.00 -18.94
N GLY A 222 4.98 5.76 -17.65
CA GLY A 222 5.52 6.57 -16.57
C GLY A 222 7.05 6.66 -16.60
N SER A 223 7.74 5.53 -16.84
CA SER A 223 9.20 5.51 -16.99
C SER A 223 9.68 6.41 -18.12
N GLU A 224 8.98 6.41 -19.26
CA GLU A 224 9.29 7.28 -20.39
C GLU A 224 9.02 8.74 -20.04
N ALA A 225 7.86 9.06 -19.46
CA ALA A 225 7.51 10.41 -19.02
C ALA A 225 8.55 10.99 -18.06
N GLY A 226 8.95 10.21 -17.05
CA GLY A 226 10.01 10.61 -16.11
C GLY A 226 11.37 10.80 -16.78
N THR A 227 11.70 9.98 -17.79
CA THR A 227 12.96 10.10 -18.55
C THR A 227 12.97 11.40 -19.36
N LYS A 228 11.88 11.72 -20.05
CA LYS A 228 11.77 12.97 -20.81
C LYS A 228 11.83 14.19 -19.91
N TYR A 229 11.15 14.13 -18.76
CA TYR A 229 11.19 15.23 -17.81
C TYR A 229 12.58 15.43 -17.22
N LYS A 230 13.25 14.35 -16.82
CA LYS A 230 14.65 14.40 -16.37
C LYS A 230 15.59 14.99 -17.44
N ALA A 231 15.41 14.61 -18.70
CA ALA A 231 16.21 15.14 -19.81
C ALA A 231 15.97 16.63 -20.03
N PHE A 232 14.72 17.09 -19.94
CA PHE A 232 14.39 18.51 -19.95
C PHE A 232 15.13 19.26 -18.83
N LEU A 233 15.00 18.81 -17.58
CA LEU A 233 15.62 19.44 -16.42
C LEU A 233 17.15 19.54 -16.56
N ALA A 234 17.79 18.48 -17.05
CA ALA A 234 19.24 18.46 -17.28
C ALA A 234 19.68 19.41 -18.40
N GLY A 235 18.81 19.65 -19.39
CA GLY A 235 19.09 20.50 -20.55
C GLY A 235 18.83 21.99 -20.32
N VAL A 236 18.07 22.37 -19.28
CA VAL A 236 17.64 23.76 -19.04
C VAL A 236 18.81 24.74 -19.03
N ALA A 237 19.89 24.45 -18.29
CA ALA A 237 21.03 25.37 -18.18
C ALA A 237 21.66 25.70 -19.55
N ASN A 238 21.93 24.68 -20.37
CA ASN A 238 22.47 24.86 -21.72
C ASN A 238 21.46 25.55 -22.67
N ALA A 239 20.17 25.27 -22.50
CA ALA A 239 19.14 25.86 -23.32
C ALA A 239 19.01 27.38 -23.08
N GLN A 240 19.16 27.84 -21.84
CA GLN A 240 19.12 29.27 -21.53
C GLN A 240 20.19 30.05 -22.32
N ASP A 241 21.42 29.55 -22.33
CA ASP A 241 22.55 30.17 -23.02
C ASP A 241 22.36 30.18 -24.54
N LYS A 242 21.88 29.06 -25.11
CA LYS A 242 21.73 28.91 -26.56
C LYS A 242 20.54 29.67 -27.14
N LEU A 243 19.44 29.73 -26.40
CA LEU A 243 18.22 30.39 -26.84
C LEU A 243 18.19 31.87 -26.44
N ASN A 244 19.15 32.31 -25.62
CA ASN A 244 19.19 33.64 -25.03
C ASN A 244 17.88 33.98 -24.29
N VAL A 245 17.40 33.02 -23.50
CA VAL A 245 16.16 33.10 -22.68
C VAL A 245 16.47 32.62 -21.28
N SER A 246 15.90 33.28 -20.28
CA SER A 246 15.98 32.82 -18.89
C SER A 246 14.78 31.93 -18.54
N PHE A 247 15.09 30.72 -18.08
CA PHE A 247 14.17 29.70 -17.57
C PHE A 247 14.27 29.53 -16.05
N THR A 248 15.13 30.30 -15.40
CA THR A 248 15.24 30.37 -13.94
C THR A 248 14.91 31.76 -13.43
N ASP A 249 14.47 31.87 -12.19
CA ASP A 249 14.27 33.15 -11.52
C ASP A 249 15.59 33.74 -10.98
N SER A 250 15.50 34.88 -10.30
CA SER A 250 16.66 35.55 -9.68
C SER A 250 17.35 34.75 -8.57
N GLN A 251 16.70 33.71 -8.04
CA GLN A 251 17.22 32.82 -7.00
C GLN A 251 17.76 31.51 -7.59
N GLY A 252 17.76 31.37 -8.92
CA GLY A 252 18.19 30.17 -9.62
C GLY A 252 17.18 29.02 -9.56
N GLN A 253 15.95 29.26 -9.10
CA GLN A 253 14.87 28.28 -9.16
C GLN A 253 14.29 28.23 -10.56
N MET A 254 13.82 27.07 -11.00
CA MET A 254 13.18 26.95 -12.30
C MET A 254 11.87 27.75 -12.32
N LEU A 255 11.62 28.46 -13.41
CA LEU A 255 10.32 29.08 -13.64
C LEU A 255 9.23 28.00 -13.78
N PRO A 256 7.97 28.32 -13.46
CA PRO A 256 6.84 27.44 -13.77
C PRO A 256 6.90 26.96 -15.23
N MET A 257 6.59 25.69 -15.47
CA MET A 257 6.62 25.07 -16.78
C MET A 257 5.77 25.84 -17.78
N LEU A 258 4.62 26.37 -17.37
CA LEU A 258 3.77 27.21 -18.23
C LEU A 258 4.52 28.46 -18.72
N ASP A 259 5.24 29.15 -17.83
CA ASP A 259 6.04 30.33 -18.19
C ASP A 259 7.20 29.95 -19.14
N ILE A 260 7.80 28.78 -18.94
CA ILE A 260 8.83 28.26 -19.85
C ILE A 260 8.23 27.98 -21.24
N LEU A 261 7.08 27.30 -21.29
CA LEU A 261 6.39 26.99 -22.55
C LEU A 261 5.95 28.27 -23.26
N ASP A 262 5.49 29.29 -22.53
CA ASP A 262 5.11 30.59 -23.11
C ASP A 262 6.32 31.34 -23.69
N LYS A 263 7.47 31.29 -23.02
CA LYS A 263 8.72 31.84 -23.57
C LYS A 263 9.15 31.12 -24.86
N LEU A 264 9.03 29.80 -24.89
CA LEU A 264 9.33 28.98 -26.07
C LEU A 264 8.33 29.26 -27.21
N LYS A 265 7.04 29.38 -26.91
CA LYS A 265 6.01 29.81 -27.86
C LYS A 265 6.29 31.21 -28.41
N GLY A 266 6.78 32.12 -27.58
CA GLY A 266 7.19 33.45 -28.02
C GLY A 266 8.32 33.45 -29.05
N GLN A 267 9.20 32.44 -29.05
CA GLN A 267 10.28 32.30 -30.04
C GLN A 267 9.89 31.47 -31.26
N TYR A 268 9.15 30.38 -31.07
CA TYR A 268 8.92 29.36 -32.09
C TYR A 268 7.45 29.25 -32.55
N GLY A 269 6.55 30.05 -31.99
CA GLY A 269 5.11 29.95 -32.22
C GLY A 269 4.47 28.76 -31.49
N ASP A 270 3.18 28.54 -31.76
CA ASP A 270 2.38 27.51 -31.06
C ASP A 270 2.74 26.07 -31.46
N THR A 271 3.40 25.88 -32.60
CA THR A 271 3.78 24.56 -33.11
C THR A 271 5.22 24.55 -33.58
N LEU A 272 5.95 23.50 -33.22
CA LEU A 272 7.34 23.32 -33.63
C LEU A 272 7.43 22.63 -35.00
N SER A 273 7.99 23.33 -35.98
CA SER A 273 8.46 22.75 -37.23
C SER A 273 9.69 21.84 -37.02
N VAL A 274 10.08 21.09 -38.04
CA VAL A 274 11.24 20.19 -37.98
C VAL A 274 12.54 20.96 -37.70
N VAL A 275 12.67 22.17 -38.24
CA VAL A 275 13.86 23.01 -38.06
C VAL A 275 13.93 23.54 -36.62
N GLU A 276 12.80 23.99 -36.09
CA GLU A 276 12.70 24.54 -34.72
C GLU A 276 12.90 23.42 -33.68
N ALA A 277 12.37 22.22 -33.93
CA ALA A 277 12.65 21.05 -33.10
C ALA A 277 14.14 20.67 -33.10
N ALA A 278 14.82 20.77 -34.25
CA ALA A 278 16.26 20.55 -34.32
C ALA A 278 17.08 21.63 -33.59
N ASP A 279 16.61 22.88 -33.60
CA ASP A 279 17.23 23.96 -32.84
C ASP A 279 17.08 23.76 -31.33
N LEU A 280 15.86 23.45 -30.87
CA LEU A 280 15.61 23.05 -29.48
C LEU A 280 16.44 21.83 -29.06
N LYS A 281 16.62 20.84 -29.94
CA LYS A 281 17.48 19.67 -29.65
C LYS A 281 18.94 20.09 -29.43
N LYS A 282 19.45 21.07 -30.18
CA LYS A 282 20.81 21.62 -29.98
C LYS A 282 20.93 22.46 -28.70
N ALA A 283 19.84 23.08 -28.26
CA ALA A 283 19.76 23.89 -27.06
C ALA A 283 19.60 23.04 -25.79
N PHE A 284 18.66 22.10 -25.77
CA PHE A 284 18.44 21.21 -24.61
C PHE A 284 19.38 20.01 -24.60
N GLY A 285 19.97 19.65 -25.73
CA GLY A 285 20.92 18.53 -25.84
C GLY A 285 20.28 17.14 -25.87
N SER A 286 18.95 17.04 -25.91
CA SER A 286 18.21 15.78 -25.88
C SER A 286 16.95 15.84 -26.74
N GLU A 287 16.66 14.74 -27.44
CA GLU A 287 15.41 14.58 -28.19
C GLU A 287 14.21 14.36 -27.27
N GLU A 288 14.44 13.70 -26.14
CA GLU A 288 13.46 13.47 -25.08
C GLU A 288 12.96 14.79 -24.49
N ALA A 289 13.86 15.74 -24.25
CA ALA A 289 13.50 17.09 -23.81
C ALA A 289 12.60 17.81 -24.82
N VAL A 290 12.96 17.78 -26.11
CA VAL A 290 12.15 18.38 -27.19
C VAL A 290 10.80 17.70 -27.31
N SER A 291 10.77 16.37 -27.21
CA SER A 291 9.53 15.60 -27.23
C SER A 291 8.60 15.99 -26.09
N MET A 292 9.10 16.18 -24.87
CA MET A 292 8.30 16.69 -23.76
C MET A 292 7.75 18.08 -24.05
N ILE A 293 8.62 19.03 -24.45
CA ILE A 293 8.22 20.41 -24.76
C ILE A 293 7.08 20.39 -25.79
N LYS A 294 7.24 19.65 -26.89
CA LYS A 294 6.22 19.54 -27.93
C LYS A 294 4.88 19.03 -27.42
N LEU A 295 4.90 18.03 -26.54
CA LEU A 295 3.68 17.44 -25.96
C LEU A 295 2.97 18.41 -25.02
N LEU A 296 3.71 19.12 -24.19
CA LEU A 296 3.12 20.09 -23.26
C LEU A 296 2.67 21.38 -23.95
N MET A 297 3.37 21.84 -25.00
CA MET A 297 2.96 22.99 -25.80
C MET A 297 1.61 22.78 -26.47
N ALA A 298 1.27 21.53 -26.81
CA ALA A 298 0.03 21.18 -27.49
C ALA A 298 -1.23 21.42 -26.65
N ASP A 299 -1.12 21.41 -25.31
CA ASP A 299 -2.25 21.63 -24.39
C ASP A 299 -1.80 22.33 -23.09
N THR A 300 -1.35 23.58 -23.22
CA THR A 300 -0.95 24.40 -22.06
C THR A 300 -2.12 24.73 -21.14
N ASP A 301 -3.32 24.89 -21.69
CA ASP A 301 -4.53 25.19 -20.91
C ASP A 301 -4.93 23.98 -20.05
N GLY A 302 -4.94 22.78 -20.63
CA GLY A 302 -5.17 21.53 -19.90
C GLY A 302 -4.13 21.27 -18.82
N LEU A 303 -2.85 21.59 -19.09
CA LEU A 303 -1.79 21.53 -18.10
C LEU A 303 -2.05 22.53 -16.94
N ALA A 304 -2.41 23.77 -17.24
CA ALA A 304 -2.69 24.80 -16.23
C ALA A 304 -3.84 24.41 -15.30
N VAL A 305 -4.95 23.95 -15.87
CA VAL A 305 -6.09 23.46 -15.08
C VAL A 305 -5.68 22.27 -14.21
N SER A 306 -4.82 21.39 -14.72
CA SER A 306 -4.37 20.22 -13.97
C SER A 306 -3.44 20.59 -12.81
N ILE A 307 -2.52 21.54 -13.00
CA ILE A 307 -1.67 22.08 -11.94
C ILE A 307 -2.53 22.71 -10.84
N GLU A 308 -3.49 23.55 -11.22
CA GLU A 308 -4.39 24.22 -10.28
C GLU A 308 -5.23 23.22 -9.48
N GLN A 309 -5.84 22.24 -10.16
CA GLN A 309 -6.71 21.27 -9.49
C GLN A 309 -5.93 20.35 -8.55
N LEU A 310 -4.74 19.90 -8.95
CA LEU A 310 -3.88 19.11 -8.06
C LEU A 310 -3.36 19.94 -6.88
N GLY A 311 -3.06 21.22 -7.09
CA GLY A 311 -2.63 22.13 -6.04
C GLY A 311 -3.72 22.43 -4.99
N LYS A 312 -5.00 22.19 -5.30
CA LYS A 312 -6.13 22.35 -4.37
C LYS A 312 -6.46 21.08 -3.59
N VAL A 313 -5.78 19.97 -3.86
CA VAL A 313 -6.07 18.71 -3.15
C VAL A 313 -5.49 18.79 -1.74
N GLU A 314 -6.37 18.60 -0.78
CA GLU A 314 -6.06 18.48 0.64
C GLU A 314 -6.51 17.09 1.12
N GLY A 315 -5.64 16.43 1.88
CA GLY A 315 -5.88 15.09 2.40
C GLY A 315 -6.12 14.02 1.32
N MET A 316 -6.67 12.88 1.73
CA MET A 316 -6.80 11.68 0.89
C MET A 316 -8.22 11.34 0.44
N SER A 317 -9.19 12.24 0.60
CA SER A 317 -10.62 11.93 0.38
C SER A 317 -10.89 11.37 -1.01
N LYS A 318 -10.16 11.82 -2.04
CA LYS A 318 -10.32 11.28 -3.40
C LYS A 318 -9.88 9.81 -3.51
N ALA A 319 -8.78 9.46 -2.85
CA ALA A 319 -8.31 8.09 -2.78
C ALA A 319 -9.32 7.21 -2.02
N GLU A 320 -9.87 7.70 -0.90
CA GLU A 320 -10.91 6.98 -0.16
C GLU A 320 -12.18 6.75 -1.00
N GLU A 321 -12.67 7.77 -1.71
CA GLU A 321 -13.84 7.68 -2.60
C GLU A 321 -13.63 6.59 -3.66
N MET A 322 -12.48 6.63 -4.34
CA MET A 322 -12.13 5.67 -5.39
C MET A 322 -11.98 4.25 -4.82
N ALA A 323 -11.26 4.09 -3.71
CA ALA A 323 -11.08 2.80 -3.06
C ALA A 323 -12.42 2.20 -2.60
N SER A 324 -13.29 3.00 -1.98
CA SER A 324 -14.62 2.56 -1.56
C SER A 324 -15.51 2.18 -2.74
N ALA A 325 -15.50 2.95 -3.83
CA ALA A 325 -16.25 2.62 -5.04
C ALA A 325 -15.76 1.33 -5.72
N MET A 326 -14.49 0.98 -5.55
CA MET A 326 -13.86 -0.24 -6.09
C MET A 326 -13.93 -1.45 -5.15
N THR A 327 -14.48 -1.28 -3.94
CA THR A 327 -14.53 -2.33 -2.93
C THR A 327 -15.58 -3.39 -3.25
N ASP A 328 -15.13 -4.64 -3.37
CA ASP A 328 -15.99 -5.80 -3.48
C ASP A 328 -16.68 -6.09 -2.14
N GLN A 329 -18.02 -6.14 -2.14
CA GLN A 329 -18.81 -6.30 -0.92
C GLN A 329 -18.65 -7.68 -0.27
N TRP A 330 -18.36 -8.73 -1.06
CA TRP A 330 -18.11 -10.08 -0.54
C TRP A 330 -16.73 -10.16 0.12
N LYS A 331 -15.70 -9.60 -0.54
CA LYS A 331 -14.37 -9.48 0.07
C LYS A 331 -14.41 -8.64 1.35
N ARG A 332 -15.25 -7.60 1.37
CA ARG A 332 -15.48 -6.80 2.58
C ARG A 332 -16.08 -7.63 3.71
N LEU A 333 -17.08 -8.47 3.42
CA LEU A 333 -17.67 -9.36 4.42
C LEU A 333 -16.65 -10.38 4.96
N GLU A 334 -15.87 -11.00 4.08
CA GLU A 334 -14.77 -11.92 4.47
C GLU A 334 -13.75 -11.20 5.37
N SER A 335 -13.40 -9.95 5.02
CA SER A 335 -12.47 -9.12 5.78
C SER A 335 -13.01 -8.73 7.16
N VAL A 336 -14.31 -8.38 7.25
CA VAL A 336 -14.98 -8.15 8.54
C VAL A 336 -14.95 -9.42 9.40
N TRP A 337 -15.19 -10.58 8.80
CA TRP A 337 -15.16 -11.85 9.52
C TRP A 337 -13.76 -12.20 10.04
N PHE A 338 -12.75 -12.03 9.19
CA PHE A 338 -11.35 -12.11 9.60
C PHE A 338 -11.07 -11.16 10.76
N ALA A 339 -11.52 -9.91 10.67
CA ALA A 339 -11.23 -8.90 11.68
C ALA A 339 -11.86 -9.22 13.04
N VAL A 340 -13.09 -9.74 13.06
CA VAL A 340 -13.75 -10.22 14.28
C VAL A 340 -12.96 -11.37 14.90
N ARG A 341 -12.56 -12.37 14.11
CA ARG A 341 -11.76 -13.50 14.60
C ARG A 341 -10.41 -13.03 15.15
N ALA A 342 -9.71 -12.19 14.41
CA ALA A 342 -8.41 -11.65 14.81
C ALA A 342 -8.52 -10.85 16.12
N ALA A 343 -9.55 -10.03 16.30
CA ALA A 343 -9.75 -9.25 17.53
C ALA A 343 -10.17 -10.12 18.73
N VAL A 344 -11.18 -11.00 18.55
CA VAL A 344 -11.71 -11.84 19.63
C VAL A 344 -10.67 -12.86 20.09
N PHE A 345 -10.01 -13.55 19.16
CA PHE A 345 -9.00 -14.55 19.49
C PHE A 345 -7.62 -13.94 19.79
N GLY A 346 -7.32 -12.75 19.26
CA GLY A 346 -6.12 -12.01 19.62
C GLY A 346 -6.05 -11.67 21.11
N ALA A 347 -7.19 -11.42 21.76
CA ALA A 347 -7.24 -11.13 23.20
C ALA A 347 -6.77 -12.30 24.10
N VAL A 348 -6.94 -13.55 23.66
CA VAL A 348 -6.50 -14.75 24.39
C VAL A 348 -5.14 -15.28 23.94
N LEU A 349 -4.61 -14.73 22.84
CA LEU A 349 -3.38 -15.19 22.21
C LEU A 349 -2.13 -15.04 23.10
N PRO A 350 -1.92 -13.98 23.90
CA PRO A 350 -0.78 -13.90 24.81
C PRO A 350 -0.71 -15.05 25.83
N SER A 351 -1.86 -15.45 26.37
CA SER A 351 -1.95 -16.58 27.31
C SER A 351 -1.59 -17.90 26.61
N ILE A 352 -2.03 -18.08 25.37
CA ILE A 352 -1.73 -19.27 24.57
C ILE A 352 -0.26 -19.28 24.15
N ASN A 353 0.28 -18.17 23.67
CA ASN A 353 1.70 -18.02 23.32
C ASN A 353 2.61 -18.32 24.51
N THR A 354 2.22 -17.92 25.73
CA THR A 354 2.98 -18.26 26.96
C THR A 354 3.00 -19.76 27.21
N VAL A 355 1.86 -20.45 27.03
CA VAL A 355 1.76 -21.90 27.19
C VAL A 355 2.54 -22.63 26.09
N VAL A 356 2.36 -22.24 24.83
CA VAL A 356 3.05 -22.83 23.67
C VAL A 356 4.56 -22.58 23.76
N GLY A 357 4.99 -21.38 24.14
CA GLY A 357 6.40 -21.05 24.38
C GLY A 357 7.00 -21.91 25.49
N SER A 358 6.32 -22.02 26.63
CA SER A 358 6.74 -22.89 27.74
C SER A 358 6.80 -24.37 27.34
N MET A 359 5.86 -24.82 26.50
CA MET A 359 5.88 -26.17 25.93
C MET A 359 7.02 -26.36 24.95
N ALA A 360 7.30 -25.38 24.07
CA ALA A 360 8.40 -25.42 23.12
C ALA A 360 9.76 -25.41 23.82
N ASP A 361 9.94 -24.56 24.83
CA ASP A 361 11.13 -24.54 25.68
C ASP A 361 11.29 -25.86 26.43
N GLY A 362 10.20 -26.42 26.99
CA GLY A 362 10.19 -27.73 27.62
C GLY A 362 10.51 -28.88 26.66
N MET A 363 10.00 -28.83 25.42
CA MET A 363 10.34 -29.78 24.36
C MET A 363 11.80 -29.66 23.94
N MET A 364 12.36 -28.44 23.87
CA MET A 364 13.78 -28.22 23.60
C MET A 364 14.68 -28.79 24.70
N VAL A 365 14.25 -28.74 25.97
CA VAL A 365 14.94 -29.43 27.07
C VAL A 365 14.93 -30.95 26.88
N LEU A 366 13.79 -31.53 26.46
CA LEU A 366 13.68 -32.96 26.13
C LEU A 366 14.53 -33.36 24.93
N VAL A 367 14.63 -32.51 23.90
CA VAL A 367 15.53 -32.71 22.76
C VAL A 367 16.98 -32.65 23.23
N GLY A 368 17.36 -31.72 24.12
CA GLY A 368 18.70 -31.71 24.72
C GLY A 368 19.05 -33.00 25.48
N TRP A 369 18.06 -33.66 26.08
CA TRP A 369 18.25 -34.98 26.72
C TRP A 369 18.40 -36.13 25.73
N THR A 370 18.02 -35.96 24.46
CA THR A 370 18.25 -37.00 23.44
C THR A 370 19.74 -37.17 23.08
N ASP A 371 20.54 -36.12 23.29
CA ASP A 371 22.01 -36.19 23.16
C ASP A 371 22.66 -36.97 24.33
N GLU A 372 22.08 -36.92 25.53
CA GLU A 372 22.56 -37.65 26.72
C GLU A 372 21.99 -39.08 26.83
N PHE A 373 20.80 -39.32 26.28
CA PHE A 373 20.09 -40.60 26.40
C PHE A 373 19.52 -41.06 25.04
N PRO A 374 20.27 -41.86 24.25
CA PRO A 374 19.91 -42.25 22.88
C PRO A 374 18.57 -43.01 22.74
N TRP A 375 18.13 -43.68 23.81
CA TRP A 375 16.85 -44.40 23.83
C TRP A 375 15.63 -43.46 23.83
N LEU A 376 15.78 -42.19 24.25
CA LEU A 376 14.73 -41.18 24.17
C LEU A 376 14.51 -40.71 22.73
N ALA A 377 15.58 -40.61 21.93
CA ALA A 377 15.50 -40.28 20.50
C ALA A 377 14.70 -41.32 19.73
N GLU A 378 14.87 -42.60 20.09
CA GLU A 378 14.17 -43.73 19.47
C GLU A 378 12.65 -43.69 19.78
N ILE A 379 12.27 -43.43 21.04
CA ILE A 379 10.87 -43.27 21.45
C ILE A 379 10.23 -42.03 20.80
N LEU A 380 10.90 -40.88 20.80
CA LEU A 380 10.41 -39.66 20.15
C LEU A 380 10.27 -39.85 18.63
N GLY A 381 11.19 -40.58 18.00
CA GLY A 381 11.10 -40.99 16.60
C GLY A 381 9.85 -41.81 16.31
N TYR A 382 9.53 -42.81 17.14
CA TYR A 382 8.31 -43.61 17.01
C TYR A 382 7.03 -42.78 17.22
N VAL A 383 7.03 -41.86 18.19
CA VAL A 383 5.90 -40.94 18.43
C VAL A 383 5.71 -39.96 17.26
N SER A 384 6.80 -39.46 16.68
CA SER A 384 6.77 -38.57 15.50
C SER A 384 6.21 -39.28 14.26
N ILE A 385 6.64 -40.51 14.02
CA ILE A 385 6.15 -41.35 12.91
C ILE A 385 4.67 -41.72 13.12
N ALA A 386 4.28 -42.07 14.35
CA ALA A 386 2.87 -42.34 14.68
C ALA A 386 2.00 -41.08 14.49
N GLY A 387 2.47 -39.91 14.91
CA GLY A 387 1.80 -38.62 14.70
C GLY A 387 1.64 -38.26 13.22
N LEU A 388 2.67 -38.47 12.40
CA LEU A 388 2.62 -38.23 10.95
C LEU A 388 1.70 -39.22 10.22
N SER A 389 1.61 -40.47 10.67
CA SER A 389 0.72 -41.49 10.09
C SER A 389 -0.77 -41.25 10.35
N LEU A 390 -1.10 -40.45 11.38
CA LEU A 390 -2.46 -40.06 11.75
C LEU A 390 -2.87 -38.69 11.19
N GLY A 391 -1.95 -37.96 10.56
CA GLY A 391 -2.15 -36.63 10.00
C GLY A 391 -1.91 -36.52 8.48
N GLY A 392 -1.78 -37.65 7.78
CA GLY A 392 -1.69 -37.74 6.31
C GLY A 392 -3.04 -37.91 5.65
#